data_AF-A0A930TMV6-F1
#
_entry.id   AF-A0A930TMV6-F1
#
_cell.length_a   1.000
_cell.length_b   1.000
_cell.length_c   1.000
_cell.angle_alpha   90.00
_cell.angle_beta   90.00
_cell.angle_gamma   90.00
#
_symmetry.space_group_name_H-M   'P 1'
#
loop_
_entity.id
_entity.type
_entity.pdbx_description
1 polymer ?
#
loop_
_entity_poly.entity_id
_entity_poly.type
_entity_poly.pdbx_seq_one_letter_code
_entity_poly.pdbx_strand_id
1 'polypeptide(L)'
;MITALILLVALGILGWGYYRAKPFGKVGLLAWLQSVTLMAPWLLFFGLFAIGVYLNLAGVLLLLVVSIGLYIALGRQLREAAEKEGGKRVSAYVSSLPSTEETPSASDTASVGEPSPPMASTQTAAELPKMPVEDLQTVQGIFGIETFFATETIPYQNGAIFKGNLRTDPEIAHERLTASLTERLGDRYRLFLVEGTEGKPVVVVLPKANDPKPSTVSQQILAVVLAVATIATSLEAAGLMQGFDFFSNLDRFAEVVPIGSGILAILVAHEIGHRLVARRYQVRLSPPFFIPTWQIGSFGSLMRFESVLPNRTVLFDIAFAGPAAGGLLSLGMLMVGLVLSHPGSLFQVPSEFFQGSILVGTLARVVLGAGVQQALVDVHPLVILGWLGLVITAINLMPAGQLDGGRIVQAIYGRKTAGRTTVATLIILGLAAIVNPLSLYWAIVILFLQRDLERPALNELSEPDDARAALGLLVLFLMAATLLPLTPGLAGRLGIGG
;
A
#
# COMPACT_ATOMS: atom_id res chain seq x y z
N MET A 1 5.77 -6.12 -36.56
CA MET A 1 7.23 -6.15 -36.32
C MET A 1 7.61 -5.84 -34.86
N ILE A 2 7.12 -4.76 -34.25
CA ILE A 2 7.50 -4.38 -32.86
C ILE A 2 7.13 -5.46 -31.82
N THR A 3 5.94 -6.05 -31.89
CA THR A 3 5.48 -7.10 -30.96
C THR A 3 6.34 -8.37 -31.00
N ALA A 4 6.78 -8.77 -32.20
CA ALA A 4 7.67 -9.92 -32.39
C ALA A 4 9.06 -9.67 -31.81
N LEU A 5 9.58 -8.44 -31.93
CA LEU A 5 10.84 -8.04 -31.32
C LEU A 5 10.77 -8.07 -29.79
N ILE A 6 9.68 -7.57 -29.21
CA ILE A 6 9.46 -7.60 -27.75
C ILE A 6 9.40 -9.04 -27.23
N LEU A 7 8.73 -9.95 -27.94
CA LEU A 7 8.67 -11.37 -27.58
C LEU A 7 10.05 -12.04 -27.65
N LEU A 8 10.85 -11.75 -28.67
CA LEU A 8 12.22 -12.25 -28.78
C LEU A 8 13.11 -11.77 -27.63
N VAL A 9 13.03 -10.48 -27.27
CA VAL A 9 13.76 -9.92 -26.14
C VAL A 9 13.32 -10.57 -24.83
N ALA A 10 12.01 -10.75 -24.62
CA ALA A 10 11.49 -11.36 -23.41
C ALA A 10 11.91 -12.83 -23.27
N LEU A 11 11.91 -13.61 -24.37
CA LEU A 11 12.44 -14.98 -24.39
C LEU A 11 13.95 -15.02 -24.09
N GLY A 12 14.71 -14.04 -24.61
CA GLY A 12 16.13 -13.87 -24.29
C GLY A 12 16.37 -13.60 -22.80
N ILE A 13 15.56 -12.74 -22.18
CA ILE A 13 15.62 -12.44 -20.73
C ILE A 13 15.29 -13.70 -19.92
N LEU A 14 14.27 -14.47 -20.31
CA LEU A 14 13.92 -15.72 -19.63
C LEU A 14 15.04 -16.76 -19.73
N GLY A 15 15.66 -16.91 -20.90
CA GLY A 15 16.80 -17.82 -21.12
C GLY A 15 18.04 -17.40 -20.32
N TRP A 16 18.33 -16.10 -20.26
CA TRP A 16 19.39 -15.56 -19.40
C TRP A 16 19.10 -15.79 -17.92
N GLY A 17 17.85 -15.57 -17.49
CA GLY A 17 17.39 -15.86 -16.13
C GLY A 17 17.58 -17.33 -15.75
N TYR A 18 17.31 -18.25 -16.67
CA TYR A 18 17.52 -19.68 -16.46
C TYR A 18 18.99 -20.02 -16.22
N TYR A 19 19.88 -19.47 -17.05
CA TYR A 19 21.32 -19.67 -16.93
C TYR A 19 21.85 -19.14 -15.58
N ARG A 20 21.34 -17.99 -15.14
CA ARG A 20 21.68 -17.40 -13.84
C ARG A 20 21.12 -18.18 -12.65
N ALA A 21 19.98 -18.85 -12.81
CA ALA A 21 19.33 -19.63 -11.77
C ALA A 21 19.95 -21.02 -11.56
N LYS A 22 20.50 -21.63 -12.62
CA LYS A 22 21.15 -22.96 -12.61
C LYS A 22 22.18 -23.18 -11.50
N PRO A 23 23.10 -22.25 -11.17
CA PRO A 23 24.09 -22.45 -10.09
C PRO A 23 23.47 -22.50 -8.68
N PHE A 24 22.24 -22.03 -8.49
CA PHE A 24 21.54 -22.03 -7.19
C PHE A 24 20.73 -23.32 -6.96
N GLY A 25 20.96 -24.37 -7.75
CA GLY A 25 20.34 -25.68 -7.55
C GLY A 25 18.82 -25.68 -7.68
N LYS A 26 18.15 -26.50 -6.86
CA LYS A 26 16.69 -26.69 -6.93
C LYS A 26 15.92 -25.43 -6.53
N VAL A 27 16.40 -24.70 -5.52
CA VAL A 27 15.79 -23.45 -5.04
C VAL A 27 15.88 -22.35 -6.10
N GLY A 28 17.03 -22.20 -6.75
CA GLY A 28 17.20 -21.27 -7.88
C GLY A 28 16.25 -21.55 -9.04
N LEU A 29 16.13 -22.82 -9.43
CA LEU A 29 15.29 -23.24 -10.54
C LEU A 29 13.80 -22.97 -10.25
N LEU A 30 13.35 -23.23 -9.02
CA LEU A 30 11.98 -22.97 -8.58
C LEU A 30 11.67 -21.47 -8.54
N ALA A 31 12.59 -20.63 -8.06
CA ALA A 31 12.42 -19.17 -8.04
C ALA A 31 12.35 -18.58 -9.46
N TRP A 32 13.16 -19.10 -10.38
CA TRP A 32 13.08 -18.74 -11.79
C TRP A 32 11.75 -19.16 -12.41
N LEU A 33 11.31 -20.40 -12.18
CA LEU A 33 10.04 -20.92 -12.71
C LEU A 33 8.83 -20.14 -12.18
N GLN A 34 8.87 -19.76 -10.91
CA GLN A 34 7.87 -18.90 -10.28
C GLN A 34 7.82 -17.51 -10.95
N SER A 35 8.98 -16.95 -11.31
CA SER A 35 9.07 -15.67 -12.05
C SER A 35 8.57 -15.80 -13.49
N VAL A 36 8.89 -16.91 -14.18
CA VAL A 36 8.37 -17.22 -15.53
C VAL A 36 6.85 -17.29 -15.53
N THR A 37 6.27 -17.88 -14.49
CA THR A 37 4.81 -18.04 -14.36
C THR A 37 4.11 -16.68 -14.38
N LEU A 38 4.65 -15.65 -13.72
CA LEU A 38 4.09 -14.29 -13.76
C LEU A 38 4.11 -13.63 -15.16
N MET A 39 5.10 -13.97 -15.98
CA MET A 39 5.25 -13.44 -17.34
C MET A 39 4.49 -14.27 -18.38
N ALA A 40 4.18 -15.54 -18.09
CA ALA A 40 3.60 -16.48 -19.03
C ALA A 40 2.25 -16.05 -19.63
N PRO A 41 1.27 -15.52 -18.86
CA PRO A 41 0.01 -15.03 -19.42
C PRO A 41 0.22 -13.94 -20.47
N TRP A 42 1.15 -13.03 -20.22
CA TRP A 42 1.45 -11.92 -21.11
C TRP A 42 2.19 -12.37 -22.36
N LEU A 43 3.20 -13.24 -22.22
CA LEU A 43 3.92 -13.80 -23.37
C LEU A 43 2.99 -14.59 -24.28
N LEU A 44 2.08 -15.36 -23.69
CA LEU A 44 1.12 -16.18 -24.44
C LEU A 44 0.05 -15.29 -25.10
N PHE A 45 -0.45 -14.27 -24.40
CA PHE A 45 -1.37 -13.27 -24.96
C PHE A 45 -0.74 -12.49 -26.13
N PHE A 46 0.43 -11.89 -25.93
CA PHE A 46 1.12 -11.11 -26.97
C PHE A 46 1.65 -11.98 -28.11
N GLY A 47 2.03 -13.23 -27.82
CA GLY A 47 2.43 -14.23 -28.81
C GLY A 47 1.29 -14.62 -29.74
N LEU A 48 0.14 -14.99 -29.16
CA LEU A 48 -1.08 -15.29 -29.94
C LEU A 48 -1.53 -14.05 -30.74
N PHE A 49 -1.50 -12.88 -30.12
CA PHE A 49 -1.82 -11.61 -30.77
C PHE A 49 -0.91 -11.33 -31.97
N ALA A 50 0.38 -11.63 -31.87
CA ALA A 50 1.35 -11.42 -32.96
C ALA A 50 1.10 -12.35 -34.18
N ILE A 51 0.45 -13.50 -33.97
CA ILE A 51 0.10 -14.48 -35.01
C ILE A 51 -1.36 -14.29 -35.48
N GLY A 52 -2.06 -13.27 -34.97
CA GLY A 52 -3.45 -12.95 -35.36
C GLY A 52 -4.51 -13.78 -34.63
N VAL A 53 -4.15 -14.48 -33.55
CA VAL A 53 -5.09 -15.21 -32.69
C VAL A 53 -5.45 -14.33 -31.49
N TYR A 54 -6.75 -14.07 -31.31
CA TYR A 54 -7.25 -13.20 -30.24
C TYR A 54 -7.94 -14.01 -29.14
N LEU A 55 -7.52 -13.79 -27.90
CA LEU A 55 -8.17 -14.36 -26.73
C LEU A 55 -9.30 -13.43 -26.27
N ASN A 56 -10.46 -14.01 -25.96
CA ASN A 56 -11.52 -13.28 -25.27
C ASN A 56 -11.14 -13.04 -23.79
N LEU A 57 -11.85 -12.13 -23.11
CA LEU A 57 -11.56 -11.79 -21.72
C LEU A 57 -11.64 -13.02 -20.80
N ALA A 58 -12.58 -13.92 -21.04
CA ALA A 58 -12.68 -15.18 -20.29
C ALA A 58 -11.39 -16.02 -20.41
N GLY A 59 -10.80 -16.10 -21.61
CA GLY A 59 -9.53 -16.78 -21.85
C GLY A 59 -8.34 -16.09 -21.20
N VAL A 60 -8.29 -14.75 -21.22
CA VAL A 60 -7.24 -13.98 -20.54
C VAL A 60 -7.35 -14.11 -19.02
N LEU A 61 -8.56 -14.01 -18.47
CA LEU A 61 -8.83 -14.20 -17.04
C LEU A 61 -8.49 -15.63 -16.60
N LEU A 62 -8.84 -16.64 -17.39
CA LEU A 62 -8.49 -18.03 -17.11
C LEU A 62 -6.97 -18.24 -17.12
N LEU A 63 -6.25 -17.66 -18.09
CA LEU A 63 -4.77 -17.68 -18.12
C LEU A 63 -4.16 -17.04 -16.86
N LEU A 64 -4.70 -15.91 -16.42
CA LEU A 64 -4.26 -15.23 -15.19
C LEU A 64 -4.55 -16.09 -13.95
N VAL A 65 -5.76 -16.66 -13.83
CA VAL A 65 -6.14 -17.52 -12.69
C VAL A 65 -5.26 -18.78 -12.63
N VAL A 66 -5.02 -19.44 -13.76
CA VAL A 66 -4.14 -20.62 -13.84
C VAL A 66 -2.70 -20.24 -13.47
N SER A 67 -2.21 -19.11 -13.97
CA SER A 67 -0.90 -18.58 -13.62
C SER A 67 -0.77 -18.26 -12.13
N ILE A 68 -1.81 -17.70 -11.51
CA ILE A 68 -1.84 -17.44 -10.07
C ILE A 68 -1.79 -18.75 -9.29
N GLY A 69 -2.57 -19.77 -9.69
CA GLY A 69 -2.55 -21.09 -9.06
C GLY A 69 -1.17 -21.75 -9.13
N LEU A 70 -0.53 -21.70 -10.30
CA LEU A 70 0.84 -22.20 -10.50
C LEU A 70 1.86 -21.42 -9.67
N TYR A 71 1.74 -20.10 -9.59
CA TYR A 71 2.62 -19.26 -8.79
C TYR A 71 2.56 -19.63 -7.30
N ILE A 72 1.35 -19.82 -6.76
CA ILE A 72 1.14 -20.23 -5.36
C ILE A 72 1.73 -21.63 -5.12
N ALA A 73 1.49 -22.58 -6.03
CA ALA A 73 2.00 -23.94 -5.91
C ALA A 73 3.55 -23.97 -5.92
N LEU A 74 4.18 -23.21 -6.83
CA LEU A 74 5.64 -23.09 -6.91
C LEU A 74 6.22 -22.35 -5.71
N GLY A 75 5.55 -21.32 -5.21
CA GLY A 75 5.97 -20.61 -3.99
C GLY A 75 5.98 -21.51 -2.75
N ARG A 76 4.98 -22.39 -2.60
CA ARG A 76 4.96 -23.41 -1.53
C ARG A 76 6.15 -24.36 -1.65
N GLN A 77 6.39 -24.90 -2.85
CA GLN A 77 7.54 -25.79 -3.08
C GLN A 77 8.89 -25.11 -2.87
N LEU A 78 9.00 -23.81 -3.21
CA LEU A 78 10.21 -23.02 -3.00
C LEU A 78 10.50 -22.86 -1.50
N ARG A 79 9.48 -22.56 -0.69
CA ARG A 79 9.61 -22.43 0.78
C ARG A 79 10.02 -23.76 1.42
N GLU A 80 9.38 -24.87 1.05
CA GLU A 80 9.76 -26.21 1.53
C GLU A 80 11.19 -26.59 1.13
N ALA A 81 11.64 -26.21 -0.07
CA ALA A 81 13.00 -26.46 -0.53
C ALA A 81 14.03 -25.57 0.19
N ALA A 82 13.68 -24.31 0.45
CA ALA A 82 14.50 -23.36 1.19
C ALA A 82 14.66 -23.75 2.67
N GLU A 83 13.62 -24.27 3.31
CA GLU A 83 13.69 -24.81 4.67
C GLU A 83 14.62 -26.04 4.75
N LYS A 84 14.53 -26.95 3.76
CA LYS A 84 15.39 -28.15 3.70
C LYS A 84 16.87 -27.83 3.43
N GLU A 85 17.18 -26.83 2.61
CA GLU A 85 18.55 -26.37 2.37
C GLU A 85 19.10 -25.49 3.51
N GLY A 86 18.24 -24.66 4.12
CA GLY A 86 18.56 -23.88 5.31
C GLY A 86 18.92 -24.76 6.50
N GLY A 87 18.13 -25.80 6.78
CA GLY A 87 18.42 -26.79 7.82
C GLY A 87 19.72 -27.55 7.61
N LYS A 88 20.09 -27.85 6.35
CA LYS A 88 21.37 -28.50 6.02
C LYS A 88 22.58 -27.58 6.25
N ARG A 89 22.48 -26.28 5.94
CA ARG A 89 23.55 -25.30 6.20
C ARG A 89 23.74 -25.06 7.69
N VAL A 90 22.65 -25.01 8.47
CA VAL A 90 22.70 -24.90 9.93
C VAL A 90 23.32 -26.15 10.54
N SER A 91 22.93 -27.35 10.09
CA SER A 91 23.52 -28.61 10.56
C SER A 91 25.01 -28.73 10.21
N ALA A 92 25.43 -28.36 9.00
CA ALA A 92 26.84 -28.39 8.59
C ALA A 92 27.70 -27.39 9.37
N TYR A 93 27.15 -26.23 9.73
CA TYR A 93 27.82 -25.23 10.57
C TYR A 93 27.92 -25.69 12.03
N VAL A 94 26.85 -26.26 12.59
CA VAL A 94 26.83 -26.82 13.96
C VAL A 94 27.82 -27.98 14.11
N SER A 95 27.95 -28.83 13.09
CA SER A 95 28.94 -29.91 13.06
C SER A 95 30.38 -29.44 12.84
N SER A 96 30.59 -28.16 12.52
CA SER A 96 31.93 -27.55 12.31
C SER A 96 32.41 -26.71 13.49
N LEU A 97 31.61 -26.59 14.56
CA LEU A 97 32.01 -25.90 15.78
C LEU A 97 32.94 -26.80 16.63
N PRO A 98 34.12 -26.33 17.05
CA PRO A 98 34.96 -27.09 17.97
C PRO A 98 34.30 -27.19 19.35
N SER A 99 34.23 -28.40 19.91
CA SER A 99 33.82 -28.66 21.29
C SER A 99 34.81 -28.00 22.26
N THR A 100 34.32 -27.05 23.04
CA THR A 100 35.12 -26.23 23.94
C THR A 100 35.30 -26.96 25.28
N GLU A 101 36.47 -27.54 25.49
CA GLU A 101 37.07 -27.70 26.81
C GLU A 101 38.43 -27.00 26.80
N GLU A 102 38.75 -26.37 27.92
CA GLU A 102 40.03 -25.75 28.32
C GLU A 102 40.22 -24.23 28.09
N THR A 103 40.25 -23.52 29.22
CA THR A 103 41.11 -22.36 29.53
C THR A 103 41.98 -22.81 30.74
N PRO A 104 43.08 -22.15 31.16
CA PRO A 104 43.64 -20.85 30.74
C PRO A 104 45.19 -20.75 30.69
N SER A 105 45.75 -19.62 30.21
CA SER A 105 46.92 -18.96 30.85
C SER A 105 47.23 -17.57 30.27
N ALA A 106 47.79 -16.72 31.13
CA ALA A 106 48.12 -15.31 30.95
C ALA A 106 49.55 -15.04 30.43
N SER A 107 49.78 -13.75 30.13
CA SER A 107 51.04 -12.98 30.00
C SER A 107 51.50 -12.62 28.58
N ASP A 108 51.54 -11.31 28.27
CA ASP A 108 52.80 -10.56 28.15
C ASP A 108 52.58 -9.06 27.83
N THR A 109 53.47 -8.27 28.41
CA THR A 109 53.59 -6.80 28.48
C THR A 109 54.43 -6.18 27.35
N ALA A 110 54.29 -4.84 27.21
CA ALA A 110 55.21 -3.81 26.67
C ALA A 110 54.80 -3.17 25.32
N SER A 111 54.98 -1.87 25.01
CA SER A 111 55.25 -0.63 25.76
C SER A 111 55.21 0.57 24.78
N VAL A 112 54.55 1.66 25.19
CA VAL A 112 54.91 3.11 25.07
C VAL A 112 54.97 3.82 23.69
N GLY A 113 54.28 4.97 23.61
CA GLY A 113 54.57 6.12 22.73
C GLY A 113 53.48 7.22 22.78
N GLU A 114 53.72 8.30 23.52
CA GLU A 114 52.98 9.60 23.55
C GLU A 114 54.03 10.73 23.78
N PRO A 115 53.79 12.07 23.68
CA PRO A 115 52.54 12.82 23.34
C PRO A 115 52.70 14.15 22.52
N SER A 116 51.56 14.83 22.26
CA SER A 116 51.30 16.32 22.27
C SER A 116 50.97 17.06 20.93
N PRO A 117 50.30 18.26 20.91
CA PRO A 117 48.85 18.45 20.65
C PRO A 117 48.58 19.70 19.72
N PRO A 118 47.50 20.50 19.89
CA PRO A 118 46.12 20.32 19.41
C PRO A 118 45.73 21.36 18.32
N MET A 119 44.74 21.03 17.48
CA MET A 119 43.95 22.05 16.78
C MET A 119 42.48 21.95 17.17
N ALA A 120 42.02 23.01 17.81
CA ALA A 120 40.65 23.22 18.23
C ALA A 120 39.71 23.24 17.03
N SER A 121 38.63 22.47 17.13
CA SER A 121 37.34 22.89 16.58
C SER A 121 36.27 22.53 17.61
N THR A 122 35.95 23.53 18.43
CA THR A 122 34.81 23.53 19.32
C THR A 122 33.55 23.59 18.46
N GLN A 123 33.08 22.44 17.99
CA GLN A 123 31.67 22.28 17.65
C GLN A 123 31.01 21.68 18.88
N THR A 124 30.30 22.53 19.63
CA THR A 124 29.30 22.11 20.60
C THR A 124 28.25 21.32 19.85
N ALA A 125 28.49 20.01 19.66
CA ALA A 125 27.47 19.07 19.28
C ALA A 125 26.41 19.16 20.39
N ALA A 126 25.26 19.75 20.06
CA ALA A 126 24.10 19.74 20.93
C ALA A 126 23.93 18.32 21.45
N GLU A 127 24.12 18.15 22.75
CA GLU A 127 24.13 16.84 23.38
C GLU A 127 22.73 16.26 23.19
N LEU A 128 22.59 15.38 22.19
CA LEU A 128 21.34 14.66 21.94
C LEU A 128 20.92 14.06 23.29
N PRO A 129 19.71 14.35 23.80
CA PRO A 129 19.28 13.81 25.08
C PRO A 129 19.39 12.29 25.04
N LYS A 130 20.35 11.73 25.79
CA LYS A 130 20.73 10.31 25.70
C LYS A 130 19.80 9.48 26.58
N MET A 131 19.48 8.27 26.15
CA MET A 131 18.84 7.28 27.03
C MET A 131 19.67 7.17 28.33
N PRO A 132 19.05 7.13 29.53
CA PRO A 132 19.77 6.94 30.78
C PRO A 132 20.69 5.72 30.69
N VAL A 133 21.93 5.84 31.18
CA VAL A 133 22.96 4.80 31.02
C VAL A 133 22.52 3.46 31.63
N GLU A 134 21.81 3.50 32.76
CA GLU A 134 21.24 2.32 33.43
C GLU A 134 20.18 1.62 32.57
N ASP A 135 19.27 2.39 31.97
CA ASP A 135 18.24 1.87 31.05
C ASP A 135 18.92 1.26 29.80
N LEU A 136 19.98 1.91 29.28
CA LEU A 136 20.73 1.43 28.11
C LEU A 136 21.42 0.09 28.38
N GLN A 137 22.07 -0.07 29.54
CA GLN A 137 22.67 -1.35 29.95
C GLN A 137 21.61 -2.45 30.10
N THR A 138 20.46 -2.10 30.66
CA THR A 138 19.33 -3.03 30.83
C THR A 138 18.79 -3.49 29.48
N VAL A 139 18.64 -2.57 28.52
CA VAL A 139 18.24 -2.88 27.14
C VAL A 139 19.30 -3.73 26.44
N GLN A 140 20.59 -3.44 26.58
CA GLN A 140 21.64 -4.27 26.01
C GLN A 140 21.58 -5.71 26.53
N GLY A 141 21.23 -5.89 27.80
CA GLY A 141 21.08 -7.19 28.43
C GLY A 141 19.83 -8.00 28.01
N ILE A 142 18.92 -7.47 27.17
CA ILE A 142 17.79 -8.25 26.62
C ILE A 142 18.19 -9.00 25.34
N PHE A 143 19.28 -8.57 24.70
CA PHE A 143 19.77 -9.19 23.46
C PHE A 143 20.51 -10.48 23.76
N GLY A 144 20.27 -11.51 22.93
CA GLY A 144 20.77 -12.85 23.17
C GLY A 144 20.97 -13.63 21.89
N ILE A 145 21.66 -14.77 22.02
CA ILE A 145 22.03 -15.65 20.89
C ILE A 145 20.80 -16.25 20.21
N GLU A 146 19.69 -16.41 20.94
CA GLU A 146 18.45 -17.00 20.42
C GLU A 146 17.52 -16.00 19.71
N THR A 147 17.68 -14.69 19.92
CA THR A 147 16.74 -13.67 19.43
C THR A 147 17.43 -12.72 18.46
N PHE A 148 18.21 -11.78 18.99
CA PHE A 148 18.93 -10.76 18.24
C PHE A 148 20.28 -10.53 18.89
N PHE A 149 21.34 -10.63 18.08
CA PHE A 149 22.71 -10.41 18.53
C PHE A 149 23.16 -9.01 18.15
N ALA A 150 23.16 -8.09 19.11
CA ALA A 150 23.59 -6.70 18.91
C ALA A 150 25.12 -6.60 18.77
N THR A 151 25.58 -5.92 17.72
CA THR A 151 27.00 -5.71 17.42
C THR A 151 27.42 -4.26 17.64
N GLU A 152 26.51 -3.31 17.43
CA GLU A 152 26.78 -1.88 17.53
C GLU A 152 25.58 -1.19 18.19
N THR A 153 25.84 -0.27 19.12
CA THR A 153 24.83 0.58 19.76
C THR A 153 25.08 2.03 19.36
N ILE A 154 24.06 2.68 18.81
CA ILE A 154 24.12 4.06 18.35
C ILE A 154 23.07 4.85 19.13
N PRO A 155 23.42 5.92 19.84
CA PRO A 155 22.44 6.77 20.51
C PRO A 155 21.55 7.45 19.47
N TYR A 156 20.23 7.45 19.69
CA TYR A 156 19.29 8.02 18.73
C TYR A 156 18.09 8.66 19.44
N GLN A 157 17.99 9.99 19.35
CA GLN A 157 17.05 10.78 20.15
C GLN A 157 17.16 10.39 21.64
N ASN A 158 16.05 10.35 22.37
CA ASN A 158 15.93 9.83 23.75
C ASN A 158 16.02 8.29 23.84
N GLY A 159 16.50 7.63 22.80
CA GLY A 159 16.51 6.18 22.63
C GLY A 159 17.86 5.66 22.13
N ALA A 160 17.85 4.43 21.61
CA ALA A 160 19.04 3.78 21.07
C ALA A 160 18.69 2.90 19.87
N ILE A 161 19.60 2.88 18.90
CA ILE A 161 19.58 1.99 17.74
C ILE A 161 20.61 0.90 17.98
N PHE A 162 20.19 -0.36 17.85
CA PHE A 162 21.02 -1.54 17.98
C PHE A 162 21.10 -2.23 16.62
N LYS A 163 22.27 -2.16 15.98
CA LYS A 163 22.55 -2.96 14.79
C LYS A 163 23.03 -4.33 15.22
N GLY A 164 22.69 -5.35 14.44
CA GLY A 164 23.01 -6.71 14.80
C GLY A 164 22.47 -7.71 13.79
N ASN A 165 22.51 -8.97 14.19
CA ASN A 165 22.00 -10.07 13.39
C ASN A 165 20.78 -10.68 14.08
N LEU A 166 19.67 -10.74 13.35
CA LEU A 166 18.50 -11.49 13.76
C LEU A 166 18.81 -13.00 13.70
N ARG A 167 18.41 -13.75 14.73
CA ARG A 167 18.78 -15.17 14.90
C ARG A 167 17.59 -16.13 14.76
N THR A 168 16.37 -15.60 14.74
CA THR A 168 15.12 -16.36 14.61
C THR A 168 14.12 -15.61 13.72
N ASP A 169 12.91 -16.13 13.59
CA ASP A 169 11.83 -15.46 12.87
C ASP A 169 11.56 -14.05 13.46
N PRO A 170 11.35 -13.00 12.63
CA PRO A 170 11.17 -11.64 13.13
C PRO A 170 10.00 -11.46 14.09
N GLU A 171 8.91 -12.22 13.92
CA GLU A 171 7.74 -12.14 14.79
C GLU A 171 8.06 -12.72 16.18
N ILE A 172 8.67 -13.92 16.22
CA ILE A 172 9.10 -14.56 17.46
C ILE A 172 10.17 -13.72 18.18
N ALA A 173 11.12 -13.16 17.42
CA ALA A 173 12.15 -12.30 17.98
C ALA A 173 11.54 -11.05 18.61
N HIS A 174 10.61 -10.38 17.91
CA HIS A 174 9.96 -9.17 18.39
C HIS A 174 9.16 -9.42 19.66
N GLU A 175 8.36 -10.51 19.71
CA GLU A 175 7.57 -10.87 20.88
C GLU A 175 8.45 -11.12 22.12
N ARG A 176 9.50 -11.94 21.98
CA ARG A 176 10.41 -12.26 23.08
C ARG A 176 11.17 -11.03 23.58
N LEU A 177 11.67 -10.21 22.67
CA LEU A 177 12.41 -8.98 23.01
C LEU A 177 11.49 -7.95 23.68
N THR A 178 10.26 -7.81 23.18
CA THR A 178 9.26 -6.90 23.76
C THR A 178 8.82 -7.37 25.15
N ALA A 179 8.60 -8.67 25.35
CA ALA A 179 8.30 -9.24 26.66
C ALA A 179 9.44 -8.98 27.66
N SER A 180 10.67 -9.28 27.27
CA SER A 180 11.86 -9.06 28.11
C SER A 180 12.08 -7.57 28.44
N LEU A 181 11.84 -6.68 27.48
CA LEU A 181 11.91 -5.23 27.70
C LEU A 181 10.85 -4.78 28.71
N THR A 182 9.62 -5.28 28.56
CA THR A 182 8.49 -4.93 29.43
C THR A 182 8.68 -5.46 30.85
N GLU A 183 9.27 -6.66 31.00
CA GLU A 183 9.59 -7.23 32.32
C GLU A 183 10.62 -6.39 33.07
N ARG A 184 11.65 -5.90 32.38
CA ARG A 184 12.77 -5.19 33.03
C ARG A 184 12.56 -3.69 33.21
N LEU A 185 11.91 -3.04 32.24
CA LEU A 185 11.77 -1.57 32.20
C LEU A 185 10.31 -1.11 32.19
N GLY A 186 9.35 -2.04 32.33
CA GLY A 186 7.92 -1.74 32.26
C GLY A 186 7.52 -1.18 30.90
N ASP A 187 6.48 -0.36 30.89
CA ASP A 187 5.92 0.24 29.67
C ASP A 187 6.59 1.58 29.29
N ARG A 188 7.83 1.83 29.75
CA ARG A 188 8.56 3.09 29.51
C ARG A 188 9.06 3.22 28.07
N TYR A 189 9.37 2.08 27.43
CA TYR A 189 10.01 2.02 26.12
C TYR A 189 9.21 1.16 25.14
N ARG A 190 9.35 1.46 23.86
CA ARG A 190 8.83 0.70 22.73
C ARG A 190 9.98 0.18 21.90
N LEU A 191 9.88 -1.09 21.51
CA LEU A 191 10.84 -1.77 20.66
C LEU A 191 10.30 -1.85 19.23
N PHE A 192 11.07 -1.28 18.31
CA PHE A 192 10.82 -1.32 16.87
C PHE A 192 11.85 -2.23 16.22
N LEU A 193 11.40 -3.22 15.48
CA LEU A 193 12.21 -4.10 14.67
C LEU A 193 12.01 -3.71 13.20
N VAL A 194 13.03 -3.05 12.63
CA VAL A 194 12.95 -2.36 11.33
C VAL A 194 14.12 -2.74 10.42
N GLU A 195 13.96 -2.49 9.13
CA GLU A 195 15.03 -2.65 8.15
C GLU A 195 15.96 -1.42 8.16
N GLY A 196 17.25 -1.63 8.41
CA GLY A 196 18.27 -0.58 8.36
C GLY A 196 18.58 -0.09 6.95
N THR A 197 19.42 0.95 6.86
CA THR A 197 19.85 1.54 5.58
C THR A 197 20.56 0.54 4.67
N GLU A 198 21.36 -0.36 5.25
CA GLU A 198 22.05 -1.45 4.55
C GLU A 198 21.17 -2.67 4.24
N GLY A 199 19.87 -2.63 4.56
CA GLY A 199 18.95 -3.76 4.38
C GLY A 199 19.08 -4.85 5.45
N LYS A 200 19.86 -4.60 6.51
CA LYS A 200 19.99 -5.51 7.65
C LYS A 200 18.96 -5.20 8.74
N PRO A 201 18.47 -6.19 9.50
CA PRO A 201 17.64 -5.99 10.68
C PRO A 201 18.29 -5.07 11.72
N VAL A 202 17.51 -4.13 12.24
CA VAL A 202 17.94 -3.20 13.29
C VAL A 202 16.83 -3.10 14.34
N VAL A 203 17.23 -3.12 15.61
CA VAL A 203 16.31 -2.87 16.73
C VAL A 203 16.45 -1.42 17.16
N VAL A 204 15.33 -0.69 17.22
CA VAL A 204 15.29 0.70 17.69
C VAL A 204 14.42 0.75 18.93
N VAL A 205 14.96 1.27 20.02
CA VAL A 205 14.23 1.41 21.29
C VAL A 205 14.01 2.88 21.56
N LEU A 206 12.75 3.29 21.62
CA LEU A 206 12.33 4.69 21.83
C LEU A 206 11.43 4.80 23.06
N PRO A 207 11.43 5.93 23.78
CA PRO A 207 10.48 6.16 24.87
C PRO A 207 9.04 6.17 24.37
N LYS A 208 8.12 5.65 25.19
CA LYS A 208 6.67 5.69 24.91
C LYS A 208 6.12 7.11 24.72
N ALA A 209 6.79 8.14 25.24
CA ALA A 209 6.44 9.54 25.03
C ALA A 209 6.47 9.97 23.54
N ASN A 210 7.15 9.20 22.68
CA ASN A 210 7.20 9.41 21.24
C ASN A 210 6.01 8.79 20.48
N ASP A 211 5.12 8.07 21.17
CA ASP A 211 3.92 7.48 20.57
C ASP A 211 3.04 8.57 19.91
N PRO A 212 2.29 8.23 18.85
CA PRO A 212 1.34 9.14 18.25
C PRO A 212 0.38 9.71 19.30
N LYS A 213 0.31 11.03 19.37
CA LYS A 213 -0.59 11.74 20.29
C LYS A 213 -2.02 11.71 19.75
N PRO A 214 -3.03 11.63 20.62
CA PRO A 214 -4.42 11.76 20.21
C PRO A 214 -4.68 13.14 19.61
N SER A 215 -5.73 13.24 18.79
CA SER A 215 -6.18 14.50 18.21
C SER A 215 -6.47 15.55 19.27
N THR A 216 -5.96 16.77 19.05
CA THR A 216 -6.25 17.92 19.90
C THR A 216 -7.71 18.35 19.74
N VAL A 217 -8.25 19.08 20.71
CA VAL A 217 -9.62 19.64 20.62
C VAL A 217 -9.78 20.50 19.36
N SER A 218 -8.78 21.29 18.99
CA SER A 218 -8.78 22.08 17.75
C SER A 218 -8.86 21.20 16.49
N GLN A 219 -8.18 20.06 16.47
CA GLN A 219 -8.25 19.10 15.37
C GLN A 219 -9.61 18.40 15.32
N GLN A 220 -10.22 18.11 16.46
CA GLN A 220 -11.57 17.54 16.52
C GLN A 220 -12.62 18.53 16.01
N ILE A 221 -12.53 19.81 16.40
CA ILE A 221 -13.39 20.88 15.87
C ILE A 221 -13.20 21.00 14.36
N LEU A 222 -11.95 20.99 13.87
CA LEU A 222 -11.66 21.02 12.44
C LEU A 222 -12.30 19.83 11.71
N ALA A 223 -12.20 18.61 12.26
CA ALA A 223 -12.82 17.43 11.67
C ALA A 223 -14.36 17.56 11.57
N VAL A 224 -15.00 18.14 12.60
CA VAL A 224 -16.45 18.42 12.57
C VAL A 224 -16.80 19.47 11.51
N VAL A 225 -16.04 20.56 11.44
CA VAL A 225 -16.23 21.61 10.42
C VAL A 225 -16.08 21.03 9.01
N LEU A 226 -15.05 20.21 8.77
CA LEU A 226 -14.84 19.54 7.48
C LEU A 226 -15.95 18.54 7.15
N ALA A 227 -16.48 17.82 8.15
CA ALA A 227 -17.61 16.92 7.95
C ALA A 227 -18.89 17.69 7.55
N VAL A 228 -19.19 18.81 8.23
CA VAL A 228 -20.33 19.67 7.87
C VAL A 228 -20.14 20.28 6.48
N ALA A 229 -18.94 20.78 6.18
CA ALA A 229 -18.60 21.29 4.85
C ALA A 229 -18.79 20.22 3.77
N THR A 230 -18.42 18.97 4.06
CA THR A 230 -18.58 17.83 3.15
C THR A 230 -20.04 17.47 2.89
N ILE A 231 -20.90 17.57 3.92
CA ILE A 231 -22.35 17.42 3.74
C ILE A 231 -22.86 18.53 2.81
N ALA A 232 -22.49 19.78 3.06
CA ALA A 232 -22.91 20.92 2.28
C ALA A 232 -22.46 20.82 0.81
N THR A 233 -21.19 20.48 0.56
CA THR A 233 -20.68 20.28 -0.80
C THR A 233 -21.26 19.06 -1.49
N SER A 234 -21.63 17.99 -0.76
CA SER A 234 -22.29 16.82 -1.36
C SER A 234 -23.72 17.13 -1.82
N LEU A 235 -24.44 17.98 -1.07
CA LEU A 235 -25.76 18.47 -1.49
C LEU A 235 -25.65 19.42 -2.70
N GLU A 236 -24.64 20.28 -2.70
CA GLU A 236 -24.35 21.15 -3.84
C GLU A 236 -23.98 20.35 -5.10
N ALA A 237 -23.08 19.38 -4.98
CA ALA A 237 -22.74 18.50 -6.09
C ALA A 237 -23.99 17.77 -6.64
N ALA A 238 -24.89 17.33 -5.76
CA ALA A 238 -26.16 16.74 -6.16
C ALA A 238 -27.09 17.72 -6.92
N GLY A 239 -27.09 19.02 -6.55
CA GLY A 239 -27.78 20.07 -7.29
C GLY A 239 -27.17 20.32 -8.65
N LEU A 240 -25.85 20.46 -8.72
CA LEU A 240 -25.11 20.69 -9.97
C LEU A 240 -25.30 19.56 -10.96
N MET A 241 -25.34 18.31 -10.49
CA MET A 241 -25.65 17.14 -11.31
C MET A 241 -27.06 17.19 -11.91
N GLN A 242 -28.01 17.84 -11.22
CA GLN A 242 -29.37 18.08 -11.68
C GLN A 242 -29.54 19.42 -12.43
N GLY A 243 -28.43 20.13 -12.68
CA GLY A 243 -28.41 21.34 -13.49
C GLY A 243 -28.79 22.63 -12.75
N PHE A 244 -28.71 22.67 -11.42
CA PHE A 244 -28.96 23.88 -10.64
C PHE A 244 -27.96 24.07 -9.48
N ASP A 245 -27.77 25.32 -9.06
CA ASP A 245 -27.02 25.67 -7.84
C ASP A 245 -27.95 25.52 -6.63
N PHE A 246 -27.59 24.65 -5.68
CA PHE A 246 -28.43 24.35 -4.53
C PHE A 246 -28.40 25.49 -3.50
N PHE A 247 -27.25 26.13 -3.27
CA PHE A 247 -27.17 27.26 -2.34
C PHE A 247 -27.97 28.47 -2.80
N SER A 248 -28.17 28.60 -4.12
CA SER A 248 -29.06 29.61 -4.70
C SER A 248 -30.55 29.22 -4.67
N ASN A 249 -30.89 27.93 -4.52
CA ASN A 249 -32.25 27.39 -4.62
C ASN A 249 -32.55 26.40 -3.47
N LEU A 250 -32.51 26.90 -2.23
CA LEU A 250 -32.69 26.09 -1.01
C LEU A 250 -34.09 25.46 -0.89
N ASP A 251 -35.07 25.97 -1.61
CA ASP A 251 -36.43 25.43 -1.70
C ASP A 251 -36.48 24.04 -2.34
N ARG A 252 -35.48 23.70 -3.17
CA ARG A 252 -35.36 22.41 -3.87
C ARG A 252 -34.58 21.35 -3.09
N PHE A 253 -34.49 21.49 -1.76
CA PHE A 253 -33.74 20.57 -0.90
C PHE A 253 -34.11 19.10 -1.09
N ALA A 254 -35.40 18.79 -1.30
CA ALA A 254 -35.85 17.42 -1.48
C ALA A 254 -35.24 16.73 -2.72
N GLU A 255 -34.88 17.49 -3.75
CA GLU A 255 -34.32 16.98 -5.01
C GLU A 255 -32.85 16.57 -4.84
N VAL A 256 -32.08 17.27 -4.00
CA VAL A 256 -30.64 16.97 -3.80
C VAL A 256 -30.38 15.86 -2.79
N VAL A 257 -31.33 15.59 -1.88
CA VAL A 257 -31.16 14.61 -0.79
C VAL A 257 -30.83 13.19 -1.28
N PRO A 258 -31.50 12.62 -2.30
CA PRO A 258 -31.21 11.25 -2.73
C PRO A 258 -29.76 11.07 -3.23
N ILE A 259 -29.27 11.98 -4.08
CA ILE A 259 -27.92 11.90 -4.63
C ILE A 259 -26.89 12.28 -3.56
N GLY A 260 -27.12 13.37 -2.82
CA GLY A 260 -26.20 13.82 -1.76
C GLY A 260 -26.02 12.78 -0.66
N SER A 261 -27.11 12.12 -0.24
CA SER A 261 -27.04 11.01 0.72
C SER A 261 -26.32 9.78 0.15
N GLY A 262 -26.44 9.51 -1.15
CA GLY A 262 -25.67 8.46 -1.83
C GLY A 262 -24.17 8.71 -1.77
N ILE A 263 -23.72 9.94 -2.05
CA ILE A 263 -22.31 10.34 -1.94
C ILE A 263 -21.82 10.15 -0.50
N LEU A 264 -22.58 10.66 0.48
CA LEU A 264 -22.24 10.54 1.89
C LEU A 264 -22.20 9.09 2.36
N ALA A 265 -23.12 8.23 1.89
CA ALA A 265 -23.16 6.82 2.23
C ALA A 265 -21.87 6.10 1.80
N ILE A 266 -21.33 6.42 0.62
CA ILE A 266 -20.07 5.85 0.14
C ILE A 266 -18.89 6.27 1.03
N LEU A 267 -18.79 7.57 1.33
CA LEU A 267 -17.72 8.10 2.20
C LEU A 267 -17.78 7.51 3.61
N VAL A 268 -18.98 7.41 4.17
CA VAL A 268 -19.21 6.84 5.50
C VAL A 268 -18.91 5.34 5.50
N ALA A 269 -19.33 4.59 4.48
CA ALA A 269 -19.02 3.16 4.35
C ALA A 269 -17.51 2.91 4.29
N HIS A 270 -16.78 3.71 3.51
CA HIS A 270 -15.31 3.66 3.44
C HIS A 270 -14.69 3.85 4.83
N GLU A 271 -15.09 4.91 5.54
CA GLU A 271 -14.52 5.21 6.85
C GLU A 271 -14.93 4.19 7.92
N ILE A 272 -16.14 3.63 7.87
CA ILE A 272 -16.57 2.53 8.73
C ILE A 272 -15.68 1.30 8.50
N GLY A 273 -15.29 1.01 7.27
CA GLY A 273 -14.37 -0.07 6.92
C GLY A 273 -13.06 0.02 7.71
N HIS A 274 -12.39 1.17 7.65
CA HIS A 274 -11.18 1.42 8.44
C HIS A 274 -11.43 1.24 9.93
N ARG A 275 -12.49 1.84 10.48
CA ARG A 275 -12.77 1.81 11.93
C ARG A 275 -13.09 0.41 12.45
N LEU A 276 -13.83 -0.38 11.69
CA LEU A 276 -14.21 -1.73 12.10
C LEU A 276 -12.98 -2.63 12.23
N VAL A 277 -12.07 -2.57 11.26
CA VAL A 277 -10.83 -3.34 11.28
C VAL A 277 -9.83 -2.79 12.31
N ALA A 278 -9.72 -1.47 12.45
CA ALA A 278 -8.87 -0.87 13.48
C ALA A 278 -9.32 -1.25 14.90
N ARG A 279 -10.64 -1.28 15.17
CA ARG A 279 -11.19 -1.75 16.45
C ARG A 279 -10.86 -3.21 16.72
N ARG A 280 -10.90 -4.08 15.70
CA ARG A 280 -10.51 -5.49 15.82
C ARG A 280 -9.06 -5.64 16.28
N TYR A 281 -8.18 -4.78 15.80
CA TYR A 281 -6.75 -4.79 16.16
C TYR A 281 -6.38 -3.85 17.32
N GLN A 282 -7.36 -3.26 18.02
CA GLN A 282 -7.12 -2.30 19.11
C GLN A 282 -6.26 -1.08 18.69
N VAL A 283 -6.31 -0.72 17.41
CA VAL A 283 -5.61 0.44 16.85
C VAL A 283 -6.53 1.67 16.92
N ARG A 284 -6.00 2.78 17.43
CA ARG A 284 -6.74 4.05 17.53
C ARG A 284 -6.58 4.85 16.26
N LEU A 285 -7.70 5.28 15.69
CA LEU A 285 -7.75 6.18 14.53
C LEU A 285 -8.28 7.55 14.97
N SER A 286 -7.80 8.60 14.33
CA SER A 286 -8.37 9.94 14.49
C SER A 286 -9.80 10.00 13.92
N PRO A 287 -10.56 11.05 14.27
CA PRO A 287 -11.72 11.44 13.47
C PRO A 287 -11.32 11.64 11.99
N PRO A 288 -12.26 11.47 11.05
CA PRO A 288 -11.97 11.58 9.63
C PRO A 288 -11.86 13.05 9.25
N PHE A 289 -10.76 13.44 8.59
CA PHE A 289 -10.64 14.77 8.01
C PHE A 289 -11.09 14.72 6.56
N PHE A 290 -12.38 14.94 6.32
CA PHE A 290 -12.91 14.96 4.97
C PHE A 290 -12.36 16.13 4.16
N ILE A 291 -12.14 15.90 2.87
CA ILE A 291 -11.71 16.94 1.91
C ILE A 291 -12.94 17.31 1.07
N PRO A 292 -13.68 18.38 1.43
CA PRO A 292 -14.85 18.82 0.68
C PRO A 292 -14.44 19.40 -0.68
N THR A 293 -15.28 19.20 -1.69
CA THR A 293 -15.09 19.79 -3.03
C THR A 293 -16.43 20.11 -3.67
N TRP A 294 -16.49 21.25 -4.36
CA TRP A 294 -17.73 21.76 -4.93
C TRP A 294 -18.29 20.86 -6.04
N GLN A 295 -17.42 20.27 -6.86
CA GLN A 295 -17.86 19.59 -8.10
C GLN A 295 -18.37 18.17 -7.88
N ILE A 296 -17.76 17.42 -6.95
CA ILE A 296 -18.07 15.99 -6.74
C ILE A 296 -18.46 15.66 -5.28
N GLY A 297 -18.63 16.69 -4.46
CA GLY A 297 -18.99 16.57 -3.04
C GLY A 297 -17.78 16.39 -2.13
N SER A 298 -17.02 15.32 -2.31
CA SER A 298 -15.81 15.06 -1.53
C SER A 298 -14.76 14.30 -2.31
N PHE A 299 -13.50 14.53 -1.95
CA PHE A 299 -12.36 13.75 -2.41
C PHE A 299 -12.00 12.59 -1.46
N GLY A 300 -12.79 12.35 -0.41
CA GLY A 300 -12.54 11.34 0.61
C GLY A 300 -12.15 11.94 1.95
N SER A 301 -11.61 11.10 2.83
CA SER A 301 -11.10 11.49 4.15
C SER A 301 -9.62 11.17 4.30
N LEU A 302 -8.92 12.01 5.05
CA LEU A 302 -7.58 11.70 5.55
C LEU A 302 -7.72 10.96 6.87
N MET A 303 -7.28 9.70 6.87
CA MET A 303 -7.21 8.86 8.07
C MET A 303 -5.81 8.98 8.69
N ARG A 304 -5.74 9.16 10.02
CA ARG A 304 -4.47 9.23 10.76
C ARG A 304 -4.48 8.24 11.93
N PHE A 305 -3.39 7.51 12.10
CA PHE A 305 -3.19 6.62 13.25
C PHE A 305 -2.81 7.42 14.50
N GLU A 306 -3.51 7.16 15.61
CA GLU A 306 -3.27 7.73 16.95
C GLU A 306 -2.66 6.69 17.93
N SER A 307 -2.17 5.59 17.38
CA SER A 307 -1.40 4.57 18.09
C SER A 307 -0.35 3.98 17.16
N VAL A 308 0.71 3.41 17.74
CA VAL A 308 1.70 2.65 16.97
C VAL A 308 1.08 1.34 16.47
N LEU A 309 1.41 0.95 15.24
CA LEU A 309 0.92 -0.29 14.64
C LEU A 309 1.78 -1.49 15.08
N PRO A 310 1.18 -2.65 15.36
CA PRO A 310 1.95 -3.84 15.76
C PRO A 310 2.86 -4.35 14.65
N ASN A 311 2.32 -4.52 13.44
CA ASN A 311 3.06 -5.07 12.30
C ASN A 311 2.50 -4.56 10.96
N ARG A 312 3.18 -4.90 9.86
CA ARG A 312 2.76 -4.55 8.49
C ARG A 312 1.44 -5.20 8.06
N THR A 313 1.12 -6.38 8.59
CA THR A 313 -0.15 -7.06 8.32
C THR A 313 -1.34 -6.24 8.80
N VAL A 314 -1.27 -5.66 10.00
CA VAL A 314 -2.31 -4.77 10.52
C VAL A 314 -2.40 -3.47 9.72
N LEU A 315 -1.27 -2.91 9.27
CA LEU A 315 -1.27 -1.75 8.36
C LEU A 315 -2.04 -2.07 7.07
N PHE A 316 -1.77 -3.22 6.45
CA PHE A 316 -2.48 -3.68 5.26
C PHE A 316 -3.98 -3.82 5.52
N ASP A 317 -4.35 -4.58 6.55
CA ASP A 317 -5.76 -4.91 6.82
C ASP A 317 -6.60 -3.66 7.04
N ILE A 318 -6.08 -2.68 7.79
CA ILE A 318 -6.77 -1.40 8.02
C ILE A 318 -6.83 -0.58 6.72
N ALA A 319 -5.72 -0.45 6.00
CA ALA A 319 -5.67 0.34 4.77
C ALA A 319 -6.55 -0.24 3.64
N PHE A 320 -6.67 -1.57 3.56
CA PHE A 320 -7.52 -2.25 2.58
C PHE A 320 -9.02 -2.14 2.92
N ALA A 321 -9.37 -2.15 4.21
CA ALA A 321 -10.78 -2.24 4.65
C ALA A 321 -11.66 -1.08 4.18
N GLY A 322 -11.12 0.14 4.15
CA GLY A 322 -11.88 1.31 3.68
C GLY A 322 -12.21 1.24 2.18
N PRO A 323 -11.20 1.13 1.30
CA PRO A 323 -11.41 0.93 -0.12
C PRO A 323 -12.27 -0.30 -0.46
N ALA A 324 -12.15 -1.38 0.31
CA ALA A 324 -13.01 -2.54 0.13
C ALA A 324 -14.48 -2.21 0.42
N ALA A 325 -14.78 -1.55 1.55
CA ALA A 325 -16.15 -1.20 1.93
C ALA A 325 -16.76 -0.15 0.99
N GLY A 326 -16.05 0.96 0.76
CA GLY A 326 -16.49 2.03 -0.14
C GLY A 326 -16.57 1.58 -1.60
N GLY A 327 -15.56 0.84 -2.06
CA GLY A 327 -15.50 0.31 -3.42
C GLY A 327 -16.57 -0.74 -3.72
N LEU A 328 -16.85 -1.66 -2.80
CA LEU A 328 -17.92 -2.65 -2.98
C LEU A 328 -19.31 -1.99 -3.02
N LEU A 329 -19.57 -1.01 -2.14
CA LEU A 329 -20.82 -0.26 -2.17
C LEU A 329 -20.97 0.51 -3.49
N SER A 330 -19.91 1.19 -3.92
CA SER A 330 -19.89 1.95 -5.18
C SER A 330 -20.09 1.05 -6.40
N LEU A 331 -19.42 -0.10 -6.44
CA LEU A 331 -19.59 -1.10 -7.49
C LEU A 331 -21.02 -1.65 -7.51
N GLY A 332 -21.60 -1.93 -6.33
CA GLY A 332 -22.99 -2.36 -6.20
C GLY A 332 -23.96 -1.32 -6.74
N MET A 333 -23.79 -0.04 -6.36
CA MET A 333 -24.59 1.07 -6.88
C MET A 333 -24.45 1.19 -8.40
N LEU A 334 -23.22 1.10 -8.93
CA LEU A 334 -22.98 1.13 -10.37
C LEU A 334 -23.73 0.01 -11.09
N MET A 335 -23.58 -1.24 -10.63
CA MET A 335 -24.20 -2.40 -11.27
C MET A 335 -25.73 -2.35 -11.21
N VAL A 336 -26.30 -2.01 -10.05
CA VAL A 336 -27.74 -1.83 -9.90
C VAL A 336 -28.23 -0.68 -10.78
N GLY A 337 -27.49 0.43 -10.83
CA GLY A 337 -27.80 1.56 -11.70
C GLY A 337 -27.81 1.18 -13.18
N LEU A 338 -26.81 0.43 -13.64
CA LEU A 338 -26.73 -0.02 -15.03
C LEU A 338 -27.90 -0.95 -15.38
N VAL A 339 -28.28 -1.86 -14.49
CA VAL A 339 -29.43 -2.77 -14.70
C VAL A 339 -30.76 -2.01 -14.71
N LEU A 340 -30.90 -0.98 -13.89
CA LEU A 340 -32.12 -0.15 -13.81
C LEU A 340 -32.19 0.92 -14.91
N SER A 341 -31.12 1.11 -15.69
CA SER A 341 -31.11 2.12 -16.74
C SER A 341 -31.98 1.69 -17.93
N HIS A 342 -32.90 2.56 -18.31
CA HIS A 342 -33.83 2.34 -19.44
C HIS A 342 -34.01 3.65 -20.23
N PRO A 343 -34.55 3.60 -21.48
CA PRO A 343 -34.92 4.80 -22.21
C PRO A 343 -35.86 5.70 -21.40
N GLY A 344 -35.52 6.98 -21.25
CA GLY A 344 -36.23 7.92 -20.38
C GLY A 344 -35.77 7.93 -18.92
N SER A 345 -34.58 7.40 -18.61
CA SER A 345 -33.95 7.57 -17.29
C SER A 345 -33.64 9.04 -17.00
N LEU A 346 -33.50 9.38 -15.73
CA LEU A 346 -33.38 10.77 -15.26
C LEU A 346 -32.15 11.52 -15.79
N PHE A 347 -31.04 10.82 -16.05
CA PHE A 347 -29.82 11.45 -16.55
C PHE A 347 -29.46 10.95 -17.94
N GLN A 348 -28.95 11.86 -18.77
CA GLN A 348 -28.37 11.54 -20.07
C GLN A 348 -26.88 11.83 -20.02
N VAL A 349 -26.06 10.81 -20.21
CA VAL A 349 -24.60 10.94 -20.23
C VAL A 349 -24.05 10.70 -21.64
N PRO A 350 -23.08 11.50 -22.09
CA PRO A 350 -22.39 11.24 -23.36
C PRO A 350 -21.68 9.88 -23.34
N SER A 351 -21.58 9.21 -24.49
CA SER A 351 -20.89 7.92 -24.58
C SER A 351 -19.41 7.98 -24.12
N GLU A 352 -18.80 9.16 -24.25
CA GLU A 352 -17.44 9.49 -23.83
C GLU A 352 -17.26 9.35 -22.31
N PHE A 353 -18.33 9.51 -21.53
CA PHE A 353 -18.31 9.26 -20.08
C PHE A 353 -17.82 7.83 -19.77
N PHE A 354 -18.31 6.84 -20.52
CA PHE A 354 -17.92 5.44 -20.37
C PHE A 354 -16.52 5.16 -20.91
N GLN A 355 -16.01 6.00 -21.81
CA GLN A 355 -14.63 5.93 -22.27
C GLN A 355 -13.65 6.47 -21.23
N GLY A 356 -14.11 7.28 -20.27
CA GLY A 356 -13.28 7.84 -19.20
C GLY A 356 -12.72 6.82 -18.21
N SER A 357 -13.19 5.57 -18.24
CA SER A 357 -12.77 4.51 -17.32
C SER A 357 -12.86 3.13 -17.96
N ILE A 358 -11.76 2.37 -17.96
CA ILE A 358 -11.75 0.99 -18.45
C ILE A 358 -12.77 0.14 -17.68
N LEU A 359 -12.82 0.25 -16.36
CA LEU A 359 -13.72 -0.54 -15.52
C LEU A 359 -15.18 -0.19 -15.79
N VAL A 360 -15.53 1.10 -15.72
CA VAL A 360 -16.94 1.51 -15.88
C VAL A 360 -17.42 1.30 -17.31
N GLY A 361 -16.59 1.61 -18.31
CA GLY A 361 -16.93 1.37 -19.71
C GLY A 361 -17.14 -0.10 -20.04
N THR A 362 -16.27 -0.99 -19.55
CA THR A 362 -16.42 -2.43 -19.80
C THR A 362 -17.66 -3.01 -19.12
N LEU A 363 -17.93 -2.62 -17.86
CA LEU A 363 -19.15 -3.04 -17.17
C LEU A 363 -20.41 -2.51 -17.85
N ALA A 364 -20.42 -1.22 -18.23
CA ALA A 364 -21.53 -0.62 -18.96
C ALA A 364 -21.79 -1.33 -20.28
N ARG A 365 -20.74 -1.66 -21.05
CA ARG A 365 -20.88 -2.42 -22.29
C ARG A 365 -21.45 -3.82 -22.09
N VAL A 366 -21.05 -4.52 -21.02
CA VAL A 366 -21.57 -5.85 -20.71
C VAL A 366 -23.05 -5.80 -20.34
N VAL A 367 -23.48 -4.79 -19.58
CA VAL A 367 -24.86 -4.70 -19.07
C VAL A 367 -25.81 -4.04 -20.08
N LEU A 368 -25.44 -2.88 -20.64
CA LEU A 368 -26.27 -2.09 -21.55
C LEU A 368 -26.12 -2.51 -23.02
N GLY A 369 -25.13 -3.34 -23.35
CA GLY A 369 -24.90 -3.85 -24.70
C GLY A 369 -24.69 -2.72 -25.72
N ALA A 370 -25.47 -2.74 -26.80
CA ALA A 370 -25.41 -1.74 -27.88
C ALA A 370 -25.88 -0.34 -27.45
N GLY A 371 -26.53 -0.19 -26.29
CA GLY A 371 -26.95 1.12 -25.78
C GLY A 371 -25.80 2.11 -25.61
N VAL A 372 -24.59 1.62 -25.29
CA VAL A 372 -23.39 2.45 -25.06
C VAL A 372 -22.77 2.99 -26.38
N GLN A 373 -23.34 2.66 -27.53
CA GLN A 373 -22.92 3.19 -28.84
C GLN A 373 -23.68 4.45 -29.24
N GLN A 374 -24.77 4.77 -28.52
CA GLN A 374 -25.53 5.98 -28.77
C GLN A 374 -24.76 7.21 -28.28
N ALA A 375 -24.90 8.35 -28.95
CA ALA A 375 -24.21 9.58 -28.57
C ALA A 375 -24.55 10.02 -27.12
N LEU A 376 -25.81 9.84 -26.74
CA LEU A 376 -26.32 10.05 -25.39
C LEU A 376 -26.93 8.75 -24.89
N VAL A 377 -26.61 8.39 -23.65
CA VAL A 377 -27.10 7.18 -22.99
C VAL A 377 -27.90 7.60 -21.76
N ASP A 378 -29.16 7.17 -21.71
CA ASP A 378 -30.03 7.36 -20.55
C ASP A 378 -29.57 6.43 -19.42
N VAL A 379 -29.23 7.01 -18.26
CA VAL A 379 -28.70 6.28 -17.11
C VAL A 379 -29.45 6.59 -15.81
N HIS A 380 -29.58 5.58 -14.98
CA HIS A 380 -30.10 5.72 -13.63
C HIS A 380 -29.10 6.52 -12.75
N PRO A 381 -29.54 7.39 -11.82
CA PRO A 381 -28.65 8.15 -10.91
C PRO A 381 -27.58 7.34 -10.17
N LEU A 382 -27.90 6.08 -9.85
CA LEU A 382 -26.98 5.15 -9.21
C LEU A 382 -25.73 4.83 -10.05
N VAL A 383 -25.80 4.95 -11.39
CA VAL A 383 -24.63 4.80 -12.27
C VAL A 383 -23.61 5.89 -11.96
N ILE A 384 -24.07 7.13 -11.84
CA ILE A 384 -23.18 8.27 -11.59
C ILE A 384 -22.64 8.21 -10.15
N LEU A 385 -23.48 7.86 -9.18
CA LEU A 385 -23.05 7.65 -7.78
C LEU A 385 -22.00 6.53 -7.66
N GLY A 386 -22.25 5.39 -8.30
CA GLY A 386 -21.32 4.27 -8.31
C GLY A 386 -20.00 4.61 -8.99
N TRP A 387 -20.04 5.31 -10.12
CA TRP A 387 -18.83 5.81 -10.78
C TRP A 387 -18.06 6.81 -9.89
N LEU A 388 -18.73 7.81 -9.32
CA LEU A 388 -18.11 8.78 -8.42
C LEU A 388 -17.44 8.10 -7.23
N GLY A 389 -18.13 7.16 -6.59
CA GLY A 389 -17.58 6.39 -5.47
C GLY A 389 -16.37 5.53 -5.83
N LEU A 390 -16.40 4.89 -7.01
CA LEU A 390 -15.26 4.16 -7.54
C LEU A 390 -14.07 5.10 -7.81
N VAL A 391 -14.30 6.29 -8.37
CA VAL A 391 -13.25 7.29 -8.60
C VAL A 391 -12.64 7.78 -7.28
N ILE A 392 -13.46 8.14 -6.30
CA ILE A 392 -12.99 8.55 -4.96
C ILE A 392 -12.15 7.43 -4.32
N THR A 393 -12.65 6.20 -4.37
CA THR A 393 -11.93 5.03 -3.86
C THR A 393 -10.61 4.81 -4.60
N ALA A 394 -10.61 4.93 -5.92
CA ALA A 394 -9.42 4.74 -6.75
C ALA A 394 -8.36 5.81 -6.48
N ILE A 395 -8.77 7.07 -6.25
CA ILE A 395 -7.84 8.13 -5.85
C ILE A 395 -7.18 7.78 -4.51
N ASN A 396 -7.93 7.33 -3.51
CA ASN A 396 -7.37 6.90 -2.22
C ASN A 396 -6.47 5.65 -2.36
N LEU A 397 -6.68 4.83 -3.39
CA LEU A 397 -5.84 3.69 -3.73
C LEU A 397 -4.60 4.03 -4.58
N MET A 398 -4.36 5.30 -4.91
CA MET A 398 -3.10 5.69 -5.55
C MET A 398 -1.90 5.33 -4.66
N PRO A 399 -0.80 4.79 -5.21
CA PRO A 399 0.33 4.30 -4.43
C PRO A 399 1.28 5.43 -4.00
N ALA A 400 0.73 6.39 -3.25
CA ALA A 400 1.43 7.60 -2.83
C ALA A 400 1.23 7.94 -1.34
N GLY A 401 2.33 7.99 -0.60
CA GLY A 401 2.38 8.55 0.74
C GLY A 401 1.45 7.86 1.74
N GLN A 402 0.68 8.64 2.49
CA GLN A 402 -0.27 8.16 3.51
C GLN A 402 -1.66 7.79 2.96
N LEU A 403 -1.86 7.87 1.64
CA LEU A 403 -3.08 7.34 1.02
C LEU A 403 -3.19 5.83 1.28
N ASP A 404 -4.41 5.28 1.20
CA ASP A 404 -4.65 3.86 1.44
C ASP A 404 -3.81 2.97 0.50
N GLY A 405 -3.68 3.36 -0.77
CA GLY A 405 -2.80 2.68 -1.74
C GLY A 405 -1.32 2.77 -1.37
N GLY A 406 -0.86 3.92 -0.86
CA GLY A 406 0.50 4.09 -0.36
C GLY A 406 0.81 3.20 0.84
N ARG A 407 -0.13 3.12 1.79
CA ARG A 407 -0.07 2.22 2.96
C ARG A 407 -0.10 0.74 2.56
N ILE A 408 -0.91 0.37 1.58
CA ILE A 408 -0.94 -1.00 1.02
C ILE A 408 0.42 -1.36 0.40
N VAL A 409 0.99 -0.47 -0.43
CA VAL A 409 2.32 -0.68 -1.03
C VAL A 409 3.40 -0.76 0.05
N GLN A 410 3.34 0.11 1.07
CA GLN A 410 4.27 0.08 2.20
C GLN A 410 4.17 -1.22 2.98
N ALA A 411 2.95 -1.71 3.23
CA ALA A 411 2.73 -2.95 3.94
C ALA A 411 3.25 -4.16 3.17
N ILE A 412 3.03 -4.24 1.85
CA ILE A 412 3.44 -5.40 1.03
C ILE A 412 4.92 -5.34 0.65
N TYR A 413 5.40 -4.20 0.14
CA TYR A 413 6.73 -4.09 -0.49
C TYR A 413 7.75 -3.30 0.34
N GLY A 414 7.37 -2.88 1.55
CA GLY A 414 8.22 -2.13 2.46
C GLY A 414 8.35 -0.64 2.11
N ARG A 415 9.02 0.09 3.02
CA ARG A 415 9.13 1.56 2.98
C ARG A 415 9.87 2.08 1.76
N LYS A 416 10.97 1.41 1.36
CA LYS A 416 11.80 1.82 0.22
C LYS A 416 10.98 1.85 -1.07
N THR A 417 10.17 0.82 -1.29
CA THR A 417 9.30 0.71 -2.47
C THR A 417 8.18 1.74 -2.42
N ALA A 418 7.50 1.90 -1.28
CA ALA A 418 6.44 2.90 -1.11
C ALA A 418 6.94 4.34 -1.37
N GLY A 419 8.16 4.67 -0.93
CA GLY A 419 8.77 5.96 -1.24
C GLY A 419 8.98 6.17 -2.74
N ARG A 420 9.46 5.14 -3.44
CA ARG A 420 9.66 5.19 -4.91
C ARG A 420 8.34 5.30 -5.66
N THR A 421 7.31 4.55 -5.27
CA THR A 421 5.98 4.63 -5.92
C THR A 421 5.32 5.97 -5.67
N THR A 422 5.55 6.58 -4.50
CA THR A 422 5.06 7.94 -4.21
C THR A 422 5.65 8.95 -5.18
N VAL A 423 6.98 8.92 -5.38
CA VAL A 423 7.65 9.78 -6.36
C VAL A 423 7.15 9.51 -7.78
N ALA A 424 7.03 8.23 -8.17
CA ALA A 424 6.51 7.85 -9.48
C ALA A 424 5.08 8.37 -9.70
N THR A 425 4.20 8.26 -8.71
CA THR A 425 2.82 8.76 -8.77
C THR A 425 2.79 10.27 -8.93
N LEU A 426 3.63 11.02 -8.18
CA LEU A 426 3.73 12.48 -8.32
C LEU A 426 4.24 12.89 -9.71
N ILE A 427 5.21 12.17 -10.29
CA ILE A 427 5.67 12.42 -11.66
C ILE A 427 4.54 12.17 -12.67
N ILE A 428 3.83 11.05 -12.54
CA ILE A 428 2.71 10.72 -13.43
C ILE A 428 1.60 11.77 -13.33
N LEU A 429 1.23 12.19 -12.13
CA LEU A 429 0.24 13.25 -11.93
C LEU A 429 0.73 14.60 -12.47
N GLY A 430 2.02 14.91 -12.32
CA GLY A 430 2.64 16.12 -12.87
C GLY A 430 2.63 16.15 -14.41
N LEU A 431 2.82 15.00 -15.07
CA LEU A 431 2.67 14.88 -16.51
C LEU A 431 1.20 14.95 -16.93
N ALA A 432 0.31 14.26 -16.21
CA ALA A 432 -1.13 14.28 -16.47
C ALA A 432 -1.75 15.67 -16.26
N ALA A 433 -1.15 16.49 -15.40
CA ALA A 433 -1.55 17.88 -15.14
C ALA A 433 -1.49 18.78 -16.38
N ILE A 434 -0.67 18.43 -17.38
CA ILE A 434 -0.59 19.17 -18.67
C ILE A 434 -1.92 19.07 -19.43
N VAL A 435 -2.62 17.95 -19.30
CA VAL A 435 -3.85 17.64 -20.03
C VAL A 435 -5.09 17.82 -19.14
N ASN A 436 -4.98 17.52 -17.85
CA ASN A 436 -6.10 17.55 -16.91
C ASN A 436 -5.75 18.35 -15.64
N PRO A 437 -6.37 19.53 -15.42
CA PRO A 437 -6.16 20.35 -14.23
C PRO A 437 -6.46 19.63 -12.90
N LEU A 438 -7.35 18.63 -12.88
CA LEU A 438 -7.66 17.86 -11.68
C LEU A 438 -6.44 17.04 -11.21
N SER A 439 -5.60 16.58 -12.14
CA SER A 439 -4.35 15.87 -11.82
C SER A 439 -3.36 16.80 -11.12
N LEU A 440 -3.34 18.09 -11.48
CA LEU A 440 -2.50 19.10 -10.81
C LEU A 440 -2.94 19.32 -9.38
N TYR A 441 -4.26 19.48 -9.16
CA TYR A 441 -4.81 19.62 -7.82
C TYR A 441 -4.40 18.45 -6.93
N TRP A 442 -4.53 17.22 -7.43
CA TRP A 442 -4.14 16.01 -6.70
C TRP A 442 -2.65 15.89 -6.46
N ALA A 443 -1.82 16.27 -7.43
CA ALA A 443 -0.37 16.32 -7.25
C ALA A 443 0.00 17.26 -6.09
N ILE A 444 -0.64 18.43 -6.01
CA ILE A 444 -0.43 19.41 -4.93
C ILE A 444 -0.90 18.84 -3.59
N VAL A 445 -2.12 18.30 -3.52
CA VAL A 445 -2.66 17.71 -2.29
C VAL A 445 -1.73 16.62 -1.75
N ILE A 446 -1.29 15.70 -2.61
CA ILE A 446 -0.38 14.63 -2.20
C ILE A 446 0.97 15.22 -1.77
N LEU A 447 1.54 16.15 -2.55
CA LEU A 447 2.86 16.72 -2.26
C LEU A 447 2.93 17.41 -0.89
N PHE A 448 1.87 18.11 -0.48
CA PHE A 448 1.85 18.90 0.75
C PHE A 448 1.19 18.20 1.94
N LEU A 449 0.14 17.41 1.72
CA LEU A 449 -0.64 16.82 2.83
C LEU A 449 -0.34 15.34 3.06
N GLN A 450 0.10 14.59 2.06
CA GLN A 450 0.13 13.12 2.13
C GLN A 450 1.47 12.49 1.77
N ARG A 451 2.47 13.24 1.28
CA ARG A 451 3.73 12.72 0.72
C ARG A 451 4.49 11.77 1.63
N ASP A 452 4.45 12.03 2.94
CA ASP A 452 5.24 11.27 3.90
C ASP A 452 4.73 9.82 4.00
N LEU A 453 5.63 8.90 4.29
CA LEU A 453 5.25 7.50 4.51
C LEU A 453 4.63 7.34 5.89
N GLU A 454 3.86 6.27 6.08
CA GLU A 454 3.29 5.95 7.38
C GLU A 454 4.42 5.65 8.39
N ARG A 455 4.19 5.95 9.67
CA ARG A 455 5.17 5.70 10.72
C ARG A 455 5.54 4.21 10.79
N PRO A 456 6.78 3.86 11.20
CA PRO A 456 7.15 2.46 11.33
C PRO A 456 6.26 1.70 12.31
N ALA A 457 5.86 0.49 11.93
CA ALA A 457 5.24 -0.46 12.84
C ALA A 457 6.27 -1.00 13.84
N LEU A 458 5.81 -1.56 14.96
CA LEU A 458 6.70 -2.20 15.95
C LEU A 458 7.48 -3.36 15.32
N ASN A 459 6.89 -4.11 14.40
CA ASN A 459 7.57 -5.10 13.57
C ASN A 459 7.34 -4.80 12.07
N GLU A 460 8.37 -4.29 11.39
CA GLU A 460 8.35 -4.07 9.93
C GLU A 460 9.05 -5.17 9.13
N LEU A 461 9.74 -6.10 9.78
CA LEU A 461 10.44 -7.19 9.08
C LEU A 461 9.50 -8.32 8.66
N SER A 462 8.44 -8.57 9.44
CA SER A 462 7.42 -9.58 9.07
C SER A 462 6.53 -9.06 7.93
N GLU A 463 6.48 -9.81 6.84
CA GLU A 463 5.68 -9.48 5.65
C GLU A 463 4.24 -10.00 5.78
N PRO A 464 3.25 -9.32 5.18
CA PRO A 464 1.90 -9.87 5.03
C PRO A 464 1.90 -11.16 4.20
N ASP A 465 0.90 -12.02 4.42
CA ASP A 465 0.75 -13.26 3.67
C ASP A 465 0.40 -13.04 2.18
N ASP A 466 0.61 -14.09 1.38
CA ASP A 466 0.42 -14.02 -0.08
C ASP A 466 -1.02 -13.66 -0.48
N ALA A 467 -2.01 -14.02 0.36
CA ALA A 467 -3.41 -13.67 0.15
C ALA A 467 -3.64 -12.16 0.22
N ARG A 468 -3.06 -11.48 1.21
CA ARG A 468 -3.09 -10.03 1.32
C ARG A 468 -2.33 -9.35 0.19
N ALA A 469 -1.17 -9.91 -0.19
CA ALA A 469 -0.43 -9.40 -1.34
C ALA A 469 -1.28 -9.45 -2.64
N ALA A 470 -2.00 -10.55 -2.87
CA ALA A 470 -2.91 -10.70 -4.01
C ALA A 470 -4.08 -9.72 -3.96
N LEU A 471 -4.70 -9.52 -2.78
CA LEU A 471 -5.75 -8.52 -2.59
C LEU A 471 -5.24 -7.09 -2.83
N GLY A 472 -4.03 -6.78 -2.37
CA GLY A 472 -3.37 -5.49 -2.64
C GLY A 472 -3.16 -5.25 -4.12
N LEU A 473 -2.66 -6.25 -4.85
CA LEU A 473 -2.50 -6.14 -6.30
C LEU A 473 -3.84 -5.98 -7.02
N LEU A 474 -4.89 -6.69 -6.57
CA LEU A 474 -6.23 -6.58 -7.11
C LEU A 474 -6.78 -5.15 -6.97
N VAL A 475 -6.68 -4.53 -5.79
CA VAL A 475 -7.21 -3.17 -5.59
C VAL A 475 -6.39 -2.12 -6.33
N LEU A 476 -5.07 -2.29 -6.44
CA LEU A 476 -4.23 -1.42 -7.29
C LEU A 476 -4.58 -1.57 -8.76
N PHE A 477 -4.89 -2.78 -9.21
CA PHE A 477 -5.39 -3.02 -10.57
C PHE A 477 -6.76 -2.36 -10.78
N LEU A 478 -7.70 -2.52 -9.86
CA LEU A 478 -9.03 -1.90 -9.94
C LEU A 478 -8.93 -0.37 -9.93
N MET A 479 -8.02 0.20 -9.14
CA MET A 479 -7.69 1.62 -9.17
C MET A 479 -7.23 2.06 -10.56
N ALA A 480 -6.25 1.37 -11.15
CA ALA A 480 -5.76 1.69 -12.47
C ALA A 480 -6.85 1.53 -13.54
N ALA A 481 -7.65 0.47 -13.47
CA ALA A 481 -8.79 0.25 -14.37
C ALA A 481 -9.88 1.30 -14.21
N THR A 482 -10.03 1.90 -13.03
CA THR A 482 -11.01 2.96 -12.78
C THR A 482 -10.52 4.31 -13.32
N LEU A 483 -9.25 4.67 -13.09
CA LEU A 483 -8.72 6.00 -13.42
C LEU A 483 -8.19 6.12 -14.86
N LEU A 484 -7.82 5.01 -15.50
CA LEU A 484 -7.31 5.06 -16.87
C LEU A 484 -8.48 5.06 -17.89
N PRO A 485 -8.47 5.98 -18.85
CA PRO A 485 -9.46 6.01 -19.92
C PRO A 485 -9.20 4.89 -20.93
N LEU A 486 -10.27 4.46 -21.62
CA LEU A 486 -10.19 3.62 -22.80
C LEU A 486 -9.54 4.40 -23.94
N THR A 487 -8.53 3.80 -24.58
CA THR A 487 -7.99 4.38 -25.81
C THR A 487 -9.04 4.31 -26.91
N PRO A 488 -9.11 5.27 -27.86
CA PRO A 488 -10.14 5.26 -28.90
C PRO A 488 -10.21 3.95 -29.71
N GLY A 489 -9.05 3.34 -29.97
CA GLY A 489 -8.99 2.04 -30.65
C GLY A 489 -9.53 0.87 -29.81
N LEU A 490 -9.36 0.91 -28.48
CA LEU A 490 -9.94 -0.08 -27.57
C LEU A 490 -11.43 0.16 -27.37
N ALA A 491 -11.86 1.42 -27.25
CA ALA A 491 -13.26 1.83 -27.15
C ALA A 491 -14.06 1.37 -28.39
N GLY A 492 -13.54 1.63 -29.59
CA GLY A 492 -14.17 1.16 -30.83
C GLY A 492 -14.25 -0.38 -30.95
N ARG A 493 -13.21 -1.10 -30.49
CA ARG A 493 -13.23 -2.58 -30.45
C ARG A 493 -14.21 -3.14 -29.42
N LEU A 494 -14.37 -2.46 -28.29
CA LEU A 494 -15.36 -2.79 -27.28
C LEU A 494 -16.77 -2.33 -27.69
N GLY A 495 -16.90 -1.54 -28.74
CA GLY A 495 -18.17 -1.00 -29.22
C GLY A 495 -18.75 0.01 -28.23
N ILE A 496 -17.92 0.91 -27.72
CA ILE A 496 -18.26 2.01 -26.81
C ILE A 496 -17.98 3.32 -27.56
N GLY A 497 -19.02 4.11 -27.82
CA GLY A 497 -18.94 5.26 -28.73
C GLY A 497 -18.84 4.86 -30.21
N GLY A 498 -19.43 5.67 -31.07
CA GLY A 498 -19.48 5.50 -32.53
C GLY A 498 -18.60 6.49 -33.28
#